data_AF-S7VXM8-F1
#
_entry.id   AF-S7VXM8-F1
#
_cell.length_a   1.000
_cell.length_b   1.000
_cell.length_c   1.000
_cell.angle_alpha   90.00
_cell.angle_beta   90.00
_cell.angle_gamma   90.00
#
_symmetry.space_group_name_H-M   'P 1'
#
loop_
_entity.id
_entity.type
_entity.pdbx_description
1 polymer ?
#
loop_
_entity_poly.entity_id
_entity_poly.type
_entity_poly.pdbx_seq_one_letter_code
_entity_poly.pdbx_strand_id
1 'polypeptide(L)'
;MVQKGDFICSIDKTELFGRLEDRKLDLEQTRAQYEQIQLDTSLNLRVERDNILNQKYIVQEQELILEQSQFEPPAIIKQNEYNVEKAIRELDQAQERYRIKTLQEKARMMEIAAKLREDELEVSQMVEVLDKFVVTAPQDGMVIYVDYRGSKVKEGSQINSWNPVVATLPDLTTMQSITYINEVDIRR
;
A
#
# COMPACT_ATOMS: atom_id res chain seq x y z
N MET A 1 -29.65 2.26 -31.49
CA MET A 1 -30.12 1.41 -30.36
C MET A 1 -28.89 0.78 -29.77
N VAL A 2 -28.76 0.81 -28.45
CA VAL A 2 -27.65 0.21 -27.72
C VAL A 2 -28.20 -0.86 -26.79
N GLN A 3 -27.41 -1.91 -26.57
CA GLN A 3 -27.66 -2.94 -25.57
C GLN A 3 -26.94 -2.56 -24.26
N LYS A 4 -27.38 -3.15 -23.15
CA LYS A 4 -26.75 -3.03 -21.85
C LYS A 4 -25.28 -3.44 -21.94
N GLY A 5 -24.39 -2.54 -21.54
CA GLY A 5 -22.95 -2.73 -21.61
C GLY A 5 -22.29 -2.19 -22.89
N ASP A 6 -23.07 -1.72 -23.87
CA ASP A 6 -22.51 -1.10 -25.07
C ASP A 6 -21.77 0.20 -24.72
N PHE A 7 -20.70 0.45 -25.45
CA PHE A 7 -19.88 1.66 -25.32
C PHE A 7 -20.64 2.90 -25.80
N ILE A 8 -20.73 3.93 -24.95
CA ILE A 8 -21.40 5.20 -25.26
C ILE A 8 -20.38 6.28 -25.60
N CYS A 9 -19.38 6.47 -24.73
CA CYS A 9 -18.31 7.44 -24.93
C CYS A 9 -17.08 7.09 -24.08
N SER A 10 -15.93 7.62 -24.50
CA SER A 10 -14.71 7.66 -23.70
C SER A 10 -14.33 9.12 -23.50
N ILE A 11 -13.96 9.46 -22.27
CA ILE A 11 -13.29 10.72 -21.96
C ILE A 11 -11.80 10.56 -22.31
N ASP A 12 -11.11 11.65 -22.69
CA ASP A 12 -9.66 11.61 -22.94
C ASP A 12 -8.93 11.17 -21.67
N LYS A 13 -8.15 10.09 -21.78
CA LYS A 13 -7.43 9.45 -20.69
C LYS A 13 -5.94 9.77 -20.72
N THR A 14 -5.44 10.48 -21.74
CA THR A 14 -4.00 10.60 -22.03
C THR A 14 -3.23 11.18 -20.85
N GLU A 15 -3.74 12.24 -20.23
CA GLU A 15 -3.09 12.87 -19.07
C GLU A 15 -3.09 11.94 -17.84
N LEU A 16 -4.21 11.28 -17.55
CA LEU A 16 -4.32 10.37 -16.39
C LEU A 16 -3.49 9.09 -16.61
N PHE A 17 -3.42 8.60 -17.85
CA PHE A 17 -2.64 7.44 -18.22
C PHE A 17 -1.14 7.70 -18.06
N GLY A 18 -0.64 8.86 -18.50
CA GLY A 18 0.75 9.25 -18.26
C GLY A 18 1.09 9.32 -16.77
N ARG A 19 0.23 9.96 -15.96
CA ARG A 19 0.42 9.97 -14.49
C ARG A 19 0.37 8.59 -13.87
N LEU A 20 -0.47 7.69 -14.39
CA LEU A 20 -0.55 6.30 -13.93
C LEU A 20 0.74 5.53 -14.24
N GLU A 21 1.35 5.74 -15.40
CA GLU A 21 2.66 5.15 -15.72
C GLU A 21 3.75 5.65 -14.78
N ASP A 22 3.80 6.96 -14.52
CA ASP A 22 4.74 7.54 -13.56
C ASP A 22 4.55 6.92 -12.16
N ARG A 23 3.30 6.83 -11.67
CA ARG A 23 3.00 6.21 -10.37
C ARG A 23 3.29 4.73 -10.31
N LYS A 24 3.16 4.00 -11.42
CA LYS A 24 3.59 2.60 -11.49
C LYS A 24 5.10 2.46 -11.38
N LEU A 25 5.87 3.36 -12.00
CA LEU A 25 7.33 3.38 -11.86
C LEU A 25 7.74 3.68 -10.42
N ASP A 26 7.08 4.64 -9.77
CA ASP A 26 7.29 4.93 -8.34
C ASP A 26 6.97 3.71 -7.46
N LEU A 27 5.86 3.01 -7.74
CA LEU A 27 5.48 1.78 -7.03
C LEU A 27 6.53 0.68 -7.18
N GLU A 28 7.03 0.45 -8.41
CA GLU A 28 8.11 -0.52 -8.65
C GLU A 28 9.39 -0.12 -7.91
N GLN A 29 9.70 1.17 -7.84
CA GLN A 29 10.84 1.65 -7.08
C GLN A 29 10.66 1.43 -5.57
N THR A 30 9.48 1.72 -5.02
CA THR A 30 9.16 1.46 -3.61
C THR A 30 9.18 -0.04 -3.30
N ARG A 31 8.70 -0.89 -4.22
CA ARG A 31 8.77 -2.36 -4.10
C ARG A 31 10.22 -2.85 -4.05
N ALA A 32 11.07 -2.36 -4.95
CA ALA A 32 12.49 -2.70 -4.92
C ALA A 32 13.18 -2.22 -3.62
N GLN A 33 12.83 -1.03 -3.12
CA GLN A 33 13.32 -0.53 -1.84
C GLN A 33 12.83 -1.39 -0.66
N TYR A 34 11.59 -1.86 -0.69
CA TYR A 34 11.03 -2.77 0.30
C TYR A 34 11.83 -4.07 0.38
N GLU A 35 12.09 -4.70 -0.77
CA GLU A 35 12.88 -5.94 -0.85
C GLU A 35 14.31 -5.72 -0.37
N GLN A 36 14.93 -4.61 -0.78
CA GLN A 36 16.28 -4.26 -0.31
C GLN A 36 16.33 -4.09 1.21
N ILE A 37 15.41 -3.32 1.80
CA ILE A 37 15.36 -3.09 3.24
C ILE A 37 15.07 -4.41 3.98
N GLN A 38 14.22 -5.28 3.44
CA GLN A 38 13.96 -6.59 4.01
C GLN A 38 15.22 -7.46 4.09
N LEU A 39 16.03 -7.47 3.02
CA LEU A 39 17.30 -8.18 2.97
C LEU A 39 18.30 -7.58 3.96
N ASP A 40 18.44 -6.25 3.99
CA ASP A 40 19.34 -5.54 4.90
C ASP A 40 18.97 -5.80 6.37
N THR A 41 17.68 -5.72 6.73
CA THR A 41 17.19 -6.05 8.07
C THR A 41 17.52 -7.49 8.43
N SER A 42 17.32 -8.44 7.50
CA SER A 42 17.62 -9.86 7.73
C SER A 42 19.10 -10.10 7.97
N LEU A 43 19.97 -9.44 7.20
CA LEU A 43 21.42 -9.49 7.36
C LEU A 43 21.86 -8.86 8.68
N ASN A 44 21.38 -7.67 9.02
CA ASN A 44 21.70 -6.97 10.26
C ASN A 44 21.33 -7.80 11.49
N LEU A 45 20.12 -8.37 11.52
CA LEU A 45 19.67 -9.22 12.62
C LEU A 45 20.40 -10.57 12.67
N ARG A 46 20.94 -11.05 11.55
CA ARG A 46 21.81 -12.22 11.54
C ARG A 46 23.16 -11.90 12.18
N VAL A 47 23.80 -10.81 11.80
CA VAL A 47 25.08 -10.37 12.39
C VAL A 47 24.98 -10.23 13.90
N GLU A 48 23.90 -9.63 14.41
CA GLU A 48 23.70 -9.51 15.86
C GLU A 48 23.47 -10.86 16.56
N ARG A 49 22.82 -11.82 15.91
CA ARG A 49 22.68 -13.20 16.44
C ARG A 49 24.02 -13.93 16.48
N ASP A 50 24.84 -13.76 15.44
CA ASP A 50 26.18 -14.33 15.39
C ASP A 50 27.06 -13.72 16.49
N ASN A 51 26.93 -12.41 16.75
CA ASN A 51 27.62 -11.75 17.86
C ASN A 51 27.21 -12.30 19.24
N ILE A 52 25.92 -12.57 19.47
CA ILE A 52 25.46 -13.21 20.71
C ILE A 52 26.08 -14.61 20.85
N LEU A 53 26.12 -15.37 19.76
CA LEU A 53 26.67 -16.72 19.75
C LEU A 53 28.17 -16.71 20.05
N ASN A 54 28.92 -15.78 19.47
CA ASN A 54 30.33 -15.56 19.80
C ASN A 54 30.53 -15.22 21.29
N GLN A 55 29.69 -14.32 21.84
CA GLN A 55 29.80 -13.96 23.25
C GLN A 55 29.45 -15.13 24.19
N LYS A 56 28.54 -16.03 23.79
CA LYS A 56 28.28 -17.27 24.53
C LYS A 56 29.51 -18.18 24.57
N TYR A 57 30.23 -18.32 23.47
CA TYR A 57 31.47 -19.10 23.46
C TYR A 57 32.55 -18.47 24.35
N ILE A 58 32.66 -17.15 24.37
CA ILE A 58 33.58 -16.44 25.27
C ILE A 58 33.22 -16.74 26.73
N VAL A 59 31.93 -16.71 27.11
CA VAL A 59 31.50 -17.07 28.47
C VAL A 59 31.90 -18.51 28.81
N GLN A 60 31.62 -19.47 27.91
CA GLN A 60 31.98 -20.88 28.12
C GLN A 60 33.50 -21.09 28.25
N GLU A 61 34.30 -20.37 27.46
CA GLU A 61 35.76 -20.42 27.54
C GLU A 61 36.25 -19.90 28.90
N GLN A 62 35.72 -18.78 29.37
CA GLN A 62 36.09 -18.23 30.68
C GLN A 62 35.65 -19.13 31.84
N GLU A 63 34.46 -19.74 31.75
CA GLU A 63 33.98 -20.72 32.73
C GLU A 63 34.91 -21.93 32.79
N LEU A 64 35.33 -22.45 31.65
CA LEU A 64 36.28 -23.57 31.57
C LEU A 64 37.64 -23.20 32.18
N ILE A 65 38.13 -21.99 31.94
CA ILE A 65 39.38 -21.49 32.56
C ILE A 65 39.23 -21.44 34.09
N LEU A 66 38.12 -20.91 34.59
CA LEU A 66 37.85 -20.87 36.03
C LEU A 66 37.80 -22.28 36.64
N GLU A 67 37.16 -23.23 35.96
CA GLU A 67 37.13 -24.63 36.39
C GLU A 67 38.53 -25.28 36.42
N GLN A 68 39.42 -24.91 35.49
CA GLN A 68 40.79 -25.42 35.47
C GLN A 68 41.70 -24.80 36.54
N SER A 69 41.43 -23.55 36.94
CA SER A 69 42.23 -22.82 37.93
C SER A 69 41.94 -23.20 39.39
N GLN A 70 41.22 -24.29 39.67
CA GLN A 70 40.87 -24.72 41.03
C GLN A 70 42.07 -24.93 41.98
N PHE A 71 43.27 -25.18 41.45
CA PHE A 71 44.50 -25.36 42.22
C PHE A 71 45.43 -24.14 42.21
N GLU A 72 44.99 -23.04 41.62
CA GLU A 72 45.77 -21.81 41.53
C GLU A 72 45.69 -20.96 42.82
N PRO A 73 46.59 -19.99 42.99
CA PRO A 73 46.51 -19.07 44.12
C PRO A 73 45.14 -18.36 44.18
N PRO A 74 44.62 -18.03 45.39
CA PRO A 74 43.29 -17.43 45.55
C PRO A 74 43.12 -16.09 44.83
N ALA A 75 44.22 -15.38 44.56
CA ALA A 75 44.20 -14.16 43.77
C ALA A 75 43.84 -14.42 42.29
N ILE A 76 44.34 -15.52 41.71
CA ILE A 76 44.08 -15.88 40.31
C ILE A 76 42.66 -16.43 40.14
N ILE A 77 42.20 -17.26 41.09
CA ILE A 77 40.81 -17.75 41.10
C ILE A 77 39.83 -16.57 41.07
N LYS A 78 40.01 -15.58 41.94
CA LYS A 78 39.18 -14.37 41.95
C LYS A 78 39.26 -13.57 40.65
N GLN A 79 40.44 -13.49 40.03
CA GLN A 79 40.58 -12.81 38.75
C GLN A 79 39.77 -13.50 37.65
N ASN A 80 39.80 -14.83 37.61
CA ASN A 80 39.03 -15.62 36.65
C ASN A 80 37.52 -15.53 36.91
N GLU A 81 37.09 -15.50 38.17
CA GLU A 81 35.68 -15.21 38.53
C GLU A 81 35.23 -13.86 37.98
N TYR A 82 36.03 -12.79 38.13
CA TYR A 82 35.71 -11.48 37.56
C TYR A 82 35.66 -11.49 36.04
N ASN A 83 36.51 -12.28 35.37
CA ASN A 83 36.49 -12.44 33.92
C ASN A 83 35.21 -13.12 33.44
N VAL A 84 34.78 -14.20 34.12
CA VAL A 84 33.49 -14.86 33.85
C VAL A 84 32.33 -13.89 34.02
N GLU A 85 32.28 -13.18 35.16
CA GLU A 85 31.21 -12.21 35.44
C GLU A 85 31.19 -11.07 34.40
N LYS A 86 32.36 -10.62 33.95
CA LYS A 86 32.47 -9.63 32.86
C LYS A 86 31.94 -10.20 31.55
N ALA A 87 32.32 -11.42 31.17
CA ALA A 87 31.86 -12.05 29.94
C ALA A 87 30.33 -12.26 29.93
N ILE A 88 29.74 -12.63 31.08
CA ILE A 88 28.29 -12.75 31.25
C ILE A 88 27.61 -11.39 31.09
N ARG A 89 28.13 -10.32 31.70
CA ARG A 89 27.59 -8.97 31.52
C ARG A 89 27.62 -8.52 30.06
N GLU A 90 28.69 -8.81 29.34
CA GLU A 90 28.80 -8.51 27.91
C GLU A 90 27.79 -9.32 27.08
N LEU A 91 27.52 -10.57 27.45
CA LEU A 91 26.47 -11.40 26.83
C LEU A 91 25.08 -10.79 27.02
N ASP A 92 24.75 -10.38 28.23
CA ASP A 92 23.46 -9.75 28.54
C ASP A 92 23.30 -8.42 27.77
N GLN A 93 24.36 -7.62 27.69
CA GLN A 93 24.38 -6.40 26.89
C GLN A 93 24.18 -6.69 25.39
N ALA A 94 24.78 -7.75 24.86
CA ALA A 94 24.58 -8.16 23.46
C ALA A 94 23.14 -8.61 23.19
N GLN A 95 22.52 -9.33 24.12
CA GLN A 95 21.11 -9.73 24.02
C GLN A 95 20.17 -8.52 24.04
N GLU A 96 20.41 -7.55 24.93
CA GLU A 96 19.60 -6.34 25.00
C GLU A 96 19.78 -5.47 23.76
N ARG A 97 21.02 -5.34 23.26
CA ARG A 97 21.31 -4.67 21.98
C ARG A 97 20.53 -5.30 20.83
N TYR A 98 20.54 -6.63 20.73
CA TYR A 98 19.76 -7.36 19.72
C TYR A 98 18.26 -7.09 19.84
N ARG A 99 17.72 -7.06 21.06
CA ARG A 99 16.30 -6.74 21.31
C ARG A 99 15.95 -5.34 20.80
N ILE A 100 16.75 -4.33 21.16
CA ILE A 100 16.56 -2.95 20.71
C ILE A 100 16.68 -2.85 19.20
N LYS A 101 17.71 -3.49 18.61
CA LYS A 101 17.94 -3.50 17.16
C LYS A 101 16.77 -4.16 16.41
N THR A 102 16.23 -5.24 16.95
CA THR A 102 15.05 -5.91 16.39
C THR A 102 13.84 -4.98 16.36
N LEU A 103 13.61 -4.20 17.41
CA LEU A 103 12.52 -3.22 17.45
C LEU A 103 12.74 -2.09 16.42
N GLN A 104 13.97 -1.60 16.30
CA GLN A 104 14.33 -0.58 15.31
C GLN A 104 14.10 -1.06 13.87
N GLU A 105 14.62 -2.24 13.53
CA GLU A 105 14.46 -2.79 12.19
C GLU A 105 12.99 -3.15 11.90
N LYS A 106 12.23 -3.60 12.90
CA LYS A 106 10.78 -3.81 12.76
C LYS A 106 10.05 -2.50 12.45
N ALA A 107 10.41 -1.41 13.12
CA ALA A 107 9.84 -0.08 12.85
C ALA A 107 10.17 0.38 11.42
N ARG A 108 11.42 0.21 10.98
CA ARG A 108 11.86 0.51 9.62
C ARG A 108 11.08 -0.30 8.56
N MET A 109 10.86 -1.59 8.81
CA MET A 109 10.05 -2.45 7.95
C MET A 109 8.58 -2.00 7.90
N MET A 110 8.02 -1.56 9.02
CA MET A 110 6.64 -1.05 9.07
C MET A 110 6.48 0.24 8.27
N GLU A 111 7.47 1.14 8.31
CA GLU A 111 7.47 2.39 7.55
C GLU A 111 7.47 2.13 6.05
N ILE A 112 8.40 1.31 5.54
CA ILE A 112 8.46 1.00 4.11
C ILE A 112 7.25 0.17 3.64
N ALA A 113 6.72 -0.71 4.50
CA ALA A 113 5.48 -1.45 4.19
C ALA A 113 4.26 -0.53 4.09
N ALA A 114 4.18 0.49 4.94
CA ALA A 114 3.11 1.48 4.89
C ALA A 114 3.19 2.30 3.60
N LYS A 115 4.40 2.75 3.22
CA LYS A 115 4.64 3.45 1.96
C LYS A 115 4.27 2.60 0.74
N LEU A 116 4.70 1.33 0.71
CA LEU A 116 4.33 0.42 -0.37
C LEU A 116 2.81 0.28 -0.50
N ARG A 117 2.10 0.13 0.62
CA ARG A 117 0.63 0.04 0.62
C ARG A 117 -0.03 1.32 0.12
N GLU A 118 0.51 2.48 0.46
CA GLU A 118 0.02 3.77 -0.02
C GLU A 118 0.17 3.88 -1.54
N ASP A 119 1.35 3.56 -2.07
CA ASP A 119 1.62 3.57 -3.51
C ASP A 119 0.74 2.56 -4.27
N GLU A 120 0.54 1.35 -3.72
CA GLU A 120 -0.37 0.33 -4.28
C GLU A 120 -1.82 0.82 -4.31
N LEU A 121 -2.28 1.47 -3.24
CA LEU A 121 -3.63 2.01 -3.15
C LEU A 121 -3.84 3.15 -4.14
N GLU A 122 -2.87 4.04 -4.29
CA GLU A 122 -2.96 5.15 -5.24
C GLU A 122 -3.05 4.65 -6.68
N VAL A 123 -2.20 3.69 -7.07
CA VAL A 123 -2.26 3.06 -8.40
C VAL A 123 -3.60 2.36 -8.62
N SER A 124 -4.12 1.62 -7.62
CA SER A 124 -5.43 0.97 -7.71
C SER A 124 -6.56 1.98 -7.93
N GLN A 125 -6.56 3.08 -7.17
CA GLN A 125 -7.57 4.13 -7.31
C GLN A 125 -7.49 4.80 -8.69
N MET A 126 -6.29 5.06 -9.20
CA MET A 126 -6.11 5.62 -10.55
C MET A 126 -6.65 4.67 -11.64
N VAL A 127 -6.41 3.36 -11.51
CA VAL A 127 -6.96 2.36 -12.43
C VAL A 127 -8.48 2.34 -12.38
N GLU A 128 -9.08 2.32 -11.18
CA GLU A 128 -10.54 2.37 -11.02
C GLU A 128 -11.15 3.64 -11.62
N VAL A 129 -10.49 4.79 -11.47
CA VAL A 129 -10.92 6.05 -12.08
C VAL A 129 -10.82 5.94 -13.61
N LEU A 130 -9.74 5.39 -14.14
CA LEU A 130 -9.54 5.25 -15.59
C LEU A 130 -10.55 4.32 -16.25
N ASP A 131 -11.04 3.31 -15.53
CA ASP A 131 -12.16 2.46 -15.96
C ASP A 131 -13.47 3.24 -16.03
N LYS A 132 -13.72 4.14 -15.06
CA LYS A 132 -14.90 5.02 -15.04
C LYS A 132 -14.91 6.06 -16.15
N PHE A 133 -13.78 6.31 -16.84
CA PHE A 133 -13.73 7.18 -18.02
C PHE A 133 -14.36 6.52 -19.25
N VAL A 134 -14.62 5.21 -19.22
CA VAL A 134 -15.46 4.52 -20.21
C VAL A 134 -16.90 4.54 -19.72
N VAL A 135 -17.77 5.26 -20.42
CA VAL A 135 -19.21 5.26 -20.12
C VAL A 135 -19.88 4.17 -20.95
N THR A 136 -20.51 3.22 -20.28
CA THR A 136 -21.29 2.14 -20.88
C THR A 136 -22.79 2.33 -20.65
N ALA A 137 -23.62 1.73 -21.51
CA ALA A 137 -25.07 1.81 -21.39
C ALA A 137 -25.59 0.98 -20.21
N PRO A 138 -26.32 1.58 -19.25
CA PRO A 138 -26.84 0.85 -18.09
C PRO A 138 -28.02 -0.07 -18.43
N GLN A 139 -28.74 0.21 -19.53
CA GLN A 139 -29.93 -0.50 -20.00
C GLN A 139 -30.03 -0.45 -21.53
N ASP A 140 -30.80 -1.38 -22.09
CA ASP A 140 -31.13 -1.40 -23.52
C ASP A 140 -31.99 -0.18 -23.86
N GLY A 141 -31.67 0.53 -24.94
CA GLY A 141 -32.45 1.71 -25.30
C GLY A 141 -31.93 2.53 -26.47
N MET A 142 -32.56 3.66 -26.71
CA MET A 142 -32.10 4.65 -27.67
C MET A 142 -31.23 5.68 -26.94
N VAL A 143 -29.98 5.86 -27.38
CA VAL A 143 -29.09 6.90 -26.82
C VAL A 143 -29.49 8.25 -27.39
N ILE A 144 -29.86 9.18 -26.50
CA ILE A 144 -30.08 10.59 -26.83
C ILE A 144 -28.94 11.39 -26.21
N TYR A 145 -28.04 11.93 -27.04
CA TYR A 145 -26.96 12.81 -26.56
C TYR A 145 -27.55 14.14 -26.09
N VAL A 146 -27.10 14.61 -24.92
CA VAL A 146 -27.56 15.88 -24.34
C VAL A 146 -27.01 17.05 -25.15
N ASP A 147 -27.84 18.07 -25.38
CA ASP A 147 -27.45 19.30 -26.08
C ASP A 147 -27.00 20.35 -25.05
N TYR A 148 -25.76 20.85 -25.17
CA TYR A 148 -25.26 21.88 -24.27
C TYR A 148 -25.17 23.22 -25.02
N ARG A 149 -26.06 24.16 -24.67
CA ARG A 149 -26.12 25.52 -25.27
C ARG A 149 -26.11 25.54 -26.81
N GLY A 150 -26.86 24.65 -27.46
CA GLY A 150 -27.02 24.65 -28.92
C GLY A 150 -25.85 24.04 -29.69
N SER A 151 -24.88 23.45 -29.00
CA SER A 151 -23.84 22.61 -29.58
C SER A 151 -24.00 21.18 -29.06
N LYS A 152 -24.33 20.26 -29.98
CA LYS A 152 -24.34 18.82 -29.67
C LYS A 152 -22.99 18.40 -29.11
N VAL A 153 -22.98 17.65 -28.01
CA VAL A 153 -21.77 16.98 -27.50
C VAL A 153 -21.28 16.04 -28.60
N LYS A 154 -20.16 16.39 -29.23
CA LYS A 154 -19.47 15.61 -30.27
C LYS A 154 -18.07 15.20 -29.78
N GLU A 155 -17.43 14.27 -30.49
CA GLU A 155 -16.01 13.93 -30.28
C GLU A 155 -15.16 15.21 -30.13
N GLY A 156 -14.42 15.32 -29.03
CA GLY A 156 -13.60 16.50 -28.69
C GLY A 156 -14.28 17.59 -27.84
N SER A 157 -15.53 17.41 -27.43
CA SER A 157 -16.22 18.37 -26.55
C SER A 157 -15.79 18.18 -25.08
N GLN A 158 -15.55 19.29 -24.36
CA GLN A 158 -15.27 19.24 -22.92
C GLN A 158 -16.57 19.05 -22.12
N ILE A 159 -16.58 18.08 -21.22
CA ILE A 159 -17.69 17.85 -20.29
C ILE A 159 -17.52 18.78 -19.09
N ASN A 160 -18.60 19.47 -18.70
CA ASN A 160 -18.58 20.30 -17.49
C ASN A 160 -18.66 19.41 -16.23
N SER A 161 -17.69 19.54 -15.33
CA SER A 161 -17.66 18.78 -14.06
C SER A 161 -18.89 19.00 -13.17
N TRP A 162 -19.61 20.12 -13.33
CA TRP A 162 -20.85 20.42 -12.59
C TRP A 162 -22.11 19.78 -13.17
N ASN A 163 -22.08 19.35 -14.43
CA ASN A 163 -23.18 18.63 -15.06
C ASN A 163 -22.62 17.56 -16.04
N PRO A 164 -22.24 16.38 -15.53
CA PRO A 164 -21.52 15.36 -16.29
C PRO A 164 -22.44 14.48 -17.16
N VAL A 165 -23.68 14.91 -17.44
CA VAL A 165 -24.62 14.09 -18.22
C VAL A 165 -24.23 14.12 -19.69
N VAL A 166 -23.71 13.00 -20.21
CA VAL A 166 -23.26 12.87 -21.61
C VAL A 166 -24.41 12.42 -22.53
N ALA A 167 -25.22 11.47 -22.08
CA ALA A 167 -26.36 10.96 -22.83
C ALA A 167 -27.47 10.51 -21.88
N THR A 168 -28.70 10.60 -22.36
CA THR A 168 -29.90 10.09 -21.70
C THR A 168 -30.40 8.88 -22.46
N LEU A 169 -30.68 7.80 -21.73
CA LEU A 169 -31.32 6.60 -22.27
C LEU A 169 -32.75 6.54 -21.71
N PRO A 170 -33.76 7.06 -22.41
CA PRO A 170 -35.14 6.86 -22.01
C PRO A 170 -35.57 5.41 -22.28
N ASP A 171 -36.21 4.80 -21.30
CA ASP A 171 -36.92 3.54 -21.48
C ASP A 171 -38.21 3.80 -22.27
N LEU A 172 -38.31 3.17 -23.44
CA LEU A 172 -39.46 3.30 -24.35
C LEU A 172 -40.48 2.16 -24.19
N THR A 173 -40.27 1.20 -23.28
CA THR A 173 -41.22 0.09 -23.08
C THR A 173 -42.55 0.55 -22.48
N THR A 174 -42.56 1.63 -21.69
CA THR A 174 -43.78 2.19 -21.10
C THR A 174 -43.89 3.69 -21.37
N MET A 175 -44.92 4.11 -22.12
CA MET A 175 -45.22 5.52 -22.34
C MET A 175 -46.11 6.04 -21.20
N GLN A 176 -45.58 6.91 -20.34
CA GLN A 176 -46.38 7.64 -19.37
C GLN A 176 -46.85 8.97 -19.97
N SER A 177 -48.16 9.17 -20.07
CA SER A 177 -48.75 10.46 -20.45
C SER A 177 -49.12 11.23 -19.19
N ILE A 178 -48.39 12.31 -18.91
CA ILE A 178 -48.73 13.25 -17.83
C ILE A 178 -49.71 14.26 -18.39
N THR A 179 -50.97 14.18 -17.97
CA THR A 179 -52.00 15.17 -18.29
C THR A 179 -52.24 16.06 -17.07
N TYR A 180 -52.24 17.37 -17.28
CA TYR A 180 -52.55 18.35 -16.25
C TYR A 180 -54.05 18.61 -16.25
N ILE A 181 -54.72 18.26 -15.14
CA ILE A 181 -56.13 18.56 -14.91
C ILE A 181 -56.22 19.74 -13.95
N ASN A 182 -57.12 20.67 -14.24
CA ASN A 182 -57.35 21.83 -13.39
C ASN A 182 -58.05 21.38 -12.10
N GLU A 183 -57.72 21.99 -10.95
CA GLU A 183 -58.18 21.54 -9.62
C GLU A 183 -59.72 21.49 -9.50
N VAL A 184 -60.43 22.29 -10.30
CA VAL A 184 -61.90 22.35 -10.37
C VAL A 184 -62.52 21.06 -10.93
N ASP A 185 -61.81 20.32 -11.79
CA ASP A 185 -62.30 19.09 -12.42
C ASP A 185 -62.00 17.81 -11.60
N ILE A 186 -61.25 17.91 -10.50
CA ILE A 186 -60.91 16.78 -9.61
C ILE A 186 -62.03 16.44 -8.62
N ARG A 187 -62.99 17.36 -8.40
CA ARG A 187 -64.14 17.16 -7.50
C ARG A 187 -65.43 16.99 -8.30
N ARG A 188 -65.66 15.80 -8.83
CA ARG A 188 -67.00 15.35 -9.20
C ARG A 188 -67.18 13.87 -8.93
#